data_AF-A0A6G1RQ79-F1
#
_entry.id   AF-A0A6G1RQ79-F1
#
_cell.length_a   1.000
_cell.length_b   1.000
_cell.length_c   1.000
_cell.angle_alpha   90.00
_cell.angle_beta   90.00
_cell.angle_gamma   90.00
#
_symmetry.space_group_name_H-M   'P 1'
#
loop_
_entity.id
_entity.type
_entity.pdbx_description
1 polymer ?
#
loop_
_entity_poly.entity_id
_entity_poly.type
_entity_poly.pdbx_seq_one_letter_code
_entity_poly.pdbx_strand_id
1 'polypeptide(L)'
;LLSIINPEWAVAIAHKIAQEFPTGPDQIQALKFCLYLAEKWVKNTSAKDDSREKAEVLQKKLHMQYKRSATENVLITHNLNTGDHLKSIGKPANLIVLLYEHHSIVQRIKNPTGRDYPDIHLAAKEIAEINNLDMNKIWDKLLDKWLCPSVLPSEKTQEIFGDAHKDEELQRVLYLLQSRPMDYISRMLFEITTSDTSPIGVTQLTFAHRSRALKCLLYLADTNTVESLFKKPIEKVKYFLKCCIYLAEFEILNIPYTYESFHKSPKEGMIKGLWKNHSHEPTAVRLVTELSLEYKVYDSQLWNGLLQKLLGFNMIQYLRRVLIAITGIHSLWEVPNFSRAWRSVVQSPFLTASCPPSPKQIEECCECFVILLKCPVLADLDVIGIAKQYAQLDLPAFALGCLLLIPQSEKREKQIQGFLSTCNTETVLQQIDEHMNTGEVVAFASQIRCLVLDSIIDEKLYEKLLKTKYFPVLKQQLMNTHRLKELVDYFAKKNRIDDATALIQEYQEKCGNPTLVDIPSSDLLKVYLNGHGETSVPELPSIRS
;
A
#
# COMPACT_ATOMS: atom_id res chain seq x y z
N LEU A 1 2.27 25.74 -60.16
CA LEU A 1 3.32 24.95 -59.45
C LEU A 1 4.42 24.37 -60.37
N LEU A 2 4.20 24.22 -61.68
CA LEU A 2 5.27 24.03 -62.70
C LEU A 2 5.92 25.36 -63.17
N SER A 3 5.48 26.46 -62.57
CA SER A 3 5.74 27.85 -62.97
C SER A 3 6.39 28.69 -61.86
N ILE A 4 7.05 28.04 -60.88
CA ILE A 4 7.82 28.77 -59.86
C ILE A 4 9.14 29.19 -60.51
N ILE A 5 9.28 30.49 -60.78
CA ILE A 5 10.46 31.08 -61.44
C ILE A 5 11.68 31.05 -60.50
N ASN A 6 11.48 31.29 -59.19
CA ASN A 6 12.53 31.26 -58.19
C ASN A 6 12.13 30.37 -57.00
N PRO A 7 12.58 29.10 -56.95
CA PRO A 7 12.21 28.16 -55.89
C PRO A 7 12.77 28.54 -54.51
N GLU A 8 13.93 29.21 -54.45
CA GLU A 8 14.53 29.68 -53.20
C GLU A 8 13.62 30.71 -52.50
N TRP A 9 13.14 31.70 -53.25
CA TRP A 9 12.24 32.72 -52.73
C TRP A 9 10.88 32.14 -52.32
N ALA A 10 10.37 31.17 -53.08
CA ALA A 10 9.12 30.50 -52.75
C ALA A 10 9.20 29.77 -51.40
N VAL A 11 10.30 29.06 -51.13
CA VAL A 11 10.53 28.39 -49.85
C VAL A 11 10.74 29.42 -48.73
N ALA A 12 11.50 30.49 -48.96
CA ALA A 12 11.77 31.52 -47.96
C ALA A 12 10.49 32.27 -47.53
N ILE A 13 9.61 32.62 -48.48
CA ILE A 13 8.34 33.29 -48.19
C ILE A 13 7.40 32.33 -47.43
N ALA A 14 7.27 31.09 -47.88
CA ALA A 14 6.46 30.09 -47.19
C ALA A 14 6.96 29.86 -45.75
N HIS A 15 8.29 29.80 -45.57
CA HIS A 15 8.90 29.63 -44.26
C HIS A 15 8.66 30.83 -43.35
N LYS A 16 8.73 32.06 -43.88
CA LYS A 16 8.40 33.27 -43.13
C LYS A 16 6.95 33.24 -42.66
N ILE A 17 6.01 32.89 -43.54
CA ILE A 17 4.59 32.72 -43.18
C ILE A 17 4.42 31.64 -42.09
N ALA A 18 5.16 30.53 -42.20
CA ALA A 18 5.12 29.48 -41.19
C ALA A 18 5.59 29.95 -39.79
N GLN A 19 6.50 30.93 -39.70
CA GLN A 19 6.97 31.46 -38.41
C GLN A 19 5.95 32.36 -37.70
N GLU A 20 4.96 32.90 -38.41
CA GLU A 20 3.94 33.76 -37.82
C GLU A 20 2.84 32.96 -37.09
N PHE A 21 2.73 31.66 -37.34
CA PHE A 21 1.78 30.80 -36.65
C PHE A 21 2.27 30.39 -35.25
N PRO A 22 1.39 30.37 -34.24
CA PRO A 22 1.72 29.78 -32.94
C PRO A 22 1.97 28.28 -33.07
N THR A 23 2.70 27.69 -32.11
CA THR A 23 2.91 26.24 -32.05
C THR A 23 1.57 25.52 -32.04
N GLY A 24 1.33 24.68 -33.04
CA GLY A 24 0.03 24.06 -33.26
C GLY A 24 -0.10 23.38 -34.62
N PRO A 25 -1.29 22.83 -34.93
CA PRO A 25 -1.56 22.11 -36.18
C PRO A 25 -1.33 22.97 -37.43
N ASP A 26 -1.71 24.24 -37.39
CA ASP A 26 -1.57 25.17 -38.52
C ASP A 26 -0.09 25.43 -38.86
N GLN A 27 0.74 25.64 -37.83
CA GLN A 27 2.19 25.80 -38.01
C GLN A 27 2.83 24.53 -38.59
N ILE A 28 2.41 23.35 -38.13
CA ILE A 28 2.88 22.06 -38.64
C ILE A 28 2.52 21.91 -40.12
N GLN A 29 1.29 22.26 -40.51
CA GLN A 29 0.84 22.17 -41.90
C GLN A 29 1.59 23.15 -42.80
N ALA A 30 1.85 24.38 -42.33
CA ALA A 30 2.68 25.35 -43.03
C ALA A 30 4.12 24.84 -43.22
N LEU A 31 4.72 24.24 -42.19
CA LEU A 31 6.06 23.64 -42.26
C LEU A 31 6.13 22.42 -43.20
N LYS A 32 5.09 21.57 -43.23
CA LYS A 32 4.96 20.48 -44.22
C LYS A 32 4.95 21.02 -45.65
N PHE A 33 4.24 22.12 -45.89
CA PHE A 33 4.22 22.76 -47.20
C PHE A 33 5.60 23.33 -47.58
N CYS A 34 6.31 23.96 -46.63
CA CYS A 34 7.68 24.42 -46.84
C CYS A 34 8.62 23.27 -47.23
N LEU A 35 8.49 22.12 -46.55
CA LEU A 35 9.25 20.91 -46.88
C LEU A 35 8.96 20.38 -48.27
N TYR A 36 7.69 20.34 -48.67
CA TYR A 36 7.30 19.93 -50.02
C TYR A 36 7.93 20.82 -51.10
N LEU A 37 7.95 22.15 -50.88
CA LEU A 37 8.60 23.08 -51.81
C LEU A 37 10.12 22.87 -51.85
N ALA A 38 10.77 22.64 -50.70
CA ALA A 38 12.20 22.39 -50.61
C ALA A 38 12.58 21.05 -51.30
N GLU A 39 11.81 19.98 -51.08
CA GLU A 39 12.01 18.69 -51.77
C GLU A 39 11.90 18.82 -53.29
N LYS A 40 10.92 19.60 -53.75
CA LYS A 40 10.75 19.84 -55.18
C LYS A 40 11.90 20.66 -55.77
N TRP A 41 12.43 21.63 -55.01
CA TRP A 41 13.60 22.40 -55.43
C TRP A 41 14.84 21.50 -55.60
N VAL A 42 15.11 20.62 -54.63
CA VAL A 42 16.22 19.65 -54.70
C VAL A 42 16.05 18.69 -55.88
N LYS A 43 14.83 18.20 -56.14
CA LYS A 43 14.55 17.28 -57.27
C LYS A 43 14.74 17.92 -58.64
N ASN A 44 14.48 19.22 -58.76
CA ASN A 44 14.52 19.95 -60.03
C ASN A 44 15.88 20.60 -60.34
N THR A 45 16.87 20.47 -59.46
CA THR A 45 18.22 21.05 -59.63
C THR A 45 19.25 19.99 -60.03
N SER A 46 20.13 20.33 -60.97
CA SER A 46 21.17 19.42 -61.47
C SER A 46 22.28 19.20 -60.42
N ALA A 47 22.96 18.04 -60.45
CA ALA A 47 23.93 17.63 -59.42
C ALA A 47 25.22 18.48 -59.34
N LYS A 48 25.44 19.42 -60.26
CA LYS A 48 26.65 20.26 -60.34
C LYS A 48 26.41 21.73 -59.98
N ASP A 49 25.22 22.06 -59.47
CA ASP A 49 24.79 23.42 -59.21
C ASP A 49 24.94 23.77 -57.72
N ASP A 50 25.64 24.86 -57.40
CA ASP A 50 25.75 25.42 -56.05
C ASP A 50 24.37 25.70 -55.41
N SER A 51 23.35 25.89 -56.25
CA SER A 51 21.96 26.05 -55.80
C SER A 51 21.39 24.79 -55.14
N ARG A 52 21.88 23.60 -55.51
CA ARG A 52 21.44 22.31 -54.95
C ARG A 52 21.97 22.11 -53.53
N GLU A 53 23.23 22.44 -53.26
CA GLU A 53 23.79 22.35 -51.91
C GLU A 53 23.01 23.25 -50.93
N LYS A 54 22.70 24.48 -51.36
CA LYS A 54 21.85 25.41 -50.59
C LYS A 54 20.46 24.85 -50.35
N ALA A 55 19.84 24.24 -51.36
CA ALA A 55 18.53 23.61 -51.25
C ALA A 55 18.53 22.44 -50.25
N GLU A 56 19.57 21.59 -50.29
CA GLU A 56 19.73 20.44 -49.38
C GLU A 56 19.98 20.89 -47.93
N VAL A 57 20.77 21.94 -47.71
CA VAL A 57 20.99 22.53 -46.37
C VAL A 57 19.69 23.12 -45.81
N LEU A 58 18.95 23.88 -46.63
CA LEU A 58 17.67 24.46 -46.23
C LEU A 58 16.63 23.37 -45.94
N GLN A 59 16.56 22.33 -46.78
CA GLN A 59 15.67 21.19 -46.58
C GLN A 59 15.97 20.50 -45.24
N LYS A 60 17.25 20.22 -44.93
CA LYS A 60 17.64 19.62 -43.63
C LYS A 60 17.21 20.50 -42.45
N LYS A 61 17.39 21.81 -42.54
CA LYS A 61 16.97 22.77 -41.51
C LYS A 61 15.46 22.77 -41.29
N LEU A 62 14.69 22.86 -42.38
CA LEU A 62 13.22 22.82 -42.33
C LEU A 62 12.71 21.47 -41.79
N HIS A 63 13.38 20.37 -42.13
CA HIS A 63 13.01 19.04 -41.65
C HIS A 63 13.23 18.90 -40.14
N MET A 64 14.34 19.43 -39.64
CA MET A 64 14.62 19.48 -38.21
C MET A 64 13.62 20.37 -37.46
N GLN A 65 13.25 21.52 -38.01
CA GLN A 65 12.25 22.40 -37.42
C GLN A 65 10.86 21.77 -37.39
N TYR A 66 10.42 21.19 -38.52
CA TYR A 66 9.19 20.42 -38.60
C TYR A 66 9.12 19.32 -37.54
N LYS A 67 10.17 18.50 -37.43
CA LYS A 67 10.23 17.41 -36.43
C LYS A 67 10.10 17.94 -35.01
N ARG A 68 10.78 19.04 -34.68
CA ARG A 68 10.69 19.67 -33.35
C ARG A 68 9.29 20.21 -33.06
N SER A 69 8.73 21.03 -33.94
CA SER A 69 7.39 21.61 -33.77
C SER A 69 6.30 20.55 -33.74
N ALA A 70 6.39 19.51 -34.58
CA ALA A 70 5.45 18.40 -34.57
C ALA A 70 5.53 17.58 -33.28
N THR A 71 6.75 17.29 -32.80
CA THR A 71 6.96 16.59 -31.51
C THR A 71 6.42 17.42 -30.35
N GLU A 72 6.65 18.73 -30.34
CA GLU A 72 6.11 19.64 -29.33
C GLU A 72 4.58 19.64 -29.30
N ASN A 73 3.95 19.69 -30.47
CA ASN A 73 2.49 19.63 -30.57
C ASN A 73 1.92 18.32 -30.03
N VAL A 74 2.55 17.17 -30.29
CA VAL A 74 2.13 15.89 -29.69
C VAL A 74 2.16 15.99 -28.16
N LEU A 75 3.22 16.56 -27.57
CA LEU A 75 3.28 16.75 -26.12
C LEU A 75 2.15 17.66 -25.61
N ILE A 76 1.79 18.73 -26.33
CA ILE A 76 0.68 19.60 -25.96
C ILE A 76 -0.66 18.86 -26.06
N THR A 77 -0.92 18.17 -27.18
CA THR A 77 -2.17 17.44 -27.43
C THR A 77 -2.43 16.35 -26.39
N HIS A 78 -1.38 15.70 -25.89
CA HIS A 78 -1.50 14.66 -24.86
C HIS A 78 -1.34 15.17 -23.42
N ASN A 79 -1.29 16.48 -23.18
CA ASN A 79 -1.04 17.07 -21.85
C ASN A 79 0.27 16.60 -21.19
N LEU A 80 1.32 16.43 -22.01
CA LEU A 80 2.68 15.99 -21.64
C LEU A 80 3.71 17.09 -21.85
N ASN A 81 3.32 18.36 -21.96
CA ASN A 81 4.20 19.51 -22.21
C ASN A 81 4.92 20.02 -20.94
N THR A 82 5.41 19.12 -20.09
CA THR A 82 6.19 19.49 -18.89
C THR A 82 7.54 20.09 -19.30
N GLY A 83 8.13 20.93 -18.43
CA GLY A 83 9.40 21.60 -18.73
C GLY A 83 10.54 20.63 -19.08
N ASP A 84 10.56 19.43 -18.50
CA ASP A 84 11.60 18.43 -18.78
C ASP A 84 11.38 17.68 -20.10
N HIS A 85 10.12 17.44 -20.48
CA HIS A 85 9.79 16.89 -21.79
C HIS A 85 10.14 17.88 -22.91
N LEU A 86 9.81 19.18 -22.72
CA LEU A 86 10.11 20.23 -23.69
C LEU A 86 11.62 20.39 -23.93
N LYS A 87 12.45 20.32 -22.87
CA LYS A 87 13.93 20.33 -23.01
C LYS A 87 14.46 19.16 -23.85
N SER A 88 13.72 18.06 -23.93
CA SER A 88 14.15 16.81 -24.58
C SER A 88 13.65 16.64 -26.01
N ILE A 89 12.87 17.60 -26.56
CA ILE A 89 12.36 17.55 -27.95
C ILE A 89 13.48 17.36 -28.98
N GLY A 90 14.67 17.92 -28.73
CA GLY A 90 15.84 17.76 -29.61
C GLY A 90 16.44 16.35 -29.62
N LYS A 91 16.01 15.45 -28.73
CA LYS A 91 16.48 14.06 -28.58
C LYS A 91 15.26 13.12 -28.46
N PRO A 92 14.54 12.86 -29.57
CA PRO A 92 13.23 12.22 -29.53
C PRO A 92 13.23 10.79 -28.95
N ALA A 93 14.31 10.02 -29.14
CA ALA A 93 14.44 8.71 -28.51
C ALA A 93 14.55 8.79 -26.97
N ASN A 94 15.29 9.79 -26.45
CA ASN A 94 15.39 10.03 -25.01
C ASN A 94 14.08 10.60 -24.45
N LEU A 95 13.39 11.44 -25.23
CA LEU A 95 12.07 11.93 -24.86
C LEU A 95 11.09 10.77 -24.67
N ILE A 96 11.03 9.81 -25.60
CA ILE A 96 10.16 8.63 -25.46
C ILE A 96 10.51 7.84 -24.18
N VAL A 97 11.80 7.65 -23.88
CA VAL A 97 12.23 7.00 -22.62
C VAL A 97 11.71 7.77 -21.40
N LEU A 98 11.84 9.10 -21.38
CA LEU A 98 11.31 9.94 -20.29
C LEU A 98 9.78 9.86 -20.17
N LEU A 99 9.06 9.77 -21.30
CA LEU A 99 7.60 9.61 -21.28
C LEU A 99 7.18 8.30 -20.59
N TYR A 100 7.91 7.20 -20.81
CA TYR A 100 7.65 5.93 -20.11
C TYR A 100 8.09 5.93 -18.64
N GLU A 101 8.81 6.96 -18.18
CA GLU A 101 9.14 7.17 -16.76
C GLU A 101 8.06 7.98 -16.01
N HIS A 102 7.05 8.48 -16.74
CA HIS A 102 6.01 9.35 -16.20
C HIS A 102 5.21 8.71 -15.04
N HIS A 103 4.97 9.48 -13.98
CA HIS A 103 4.32 9.01 -12.75
C HIS A 103 2.91 8.46 -12.95
N SER A 104 2.22 8.90 -14.02
CA SER A 104 0.86 8.44 -14.33
C SER A 104 0.78 6.93 -14.57
N ILE A 105 1.87 6.28 -15.00
CA ILE A 105 1.93 4.84 -15.27
C ILE A 105 1.79 4.03 -13.97
N VAL A 106 2.53 4.43 -12.93
CA VAL A 106 2.45 3.81 -11.61
C VAL A 106 1.09 4.13 -10.96
N GLN A 107 0.62 5.37 -11.10
CA GLN A 107 -0.65 5.80 -10.52
C GLN A 107 -1.87 5.08 -11.11
N ARG A 108 -1.91 4.84 -12.43
CA ARG A 108 -3.02 4.12 -13.07
C ARG A 108 -3.14 2.67 -12.60
N ILE A 109 -2.03 2.03 -12.23
CA ILE A 109 -2.04 0.65 -11.73
C ILE A 109 -2.53 0.64 -10.27
N LYS A 110 -2.16 1.65 -9.47
CA LYS A 110 -2.62 1.81 -8.08
C LYS A 110 -4.08 2.29 -7.98
N ASN A 111 -4.55 3.08 -8.96
CA ASN A 111 -5.92 3.59 -9.03
C ASN A 111 -6.49 3.41 -10.46
N PRO A 112 -6.98 2.20 -10.81
CA PRO A 112 -7.51 1.91 -12.14
C PRO A 112 -8.74 2.75 -12.51
N THR A 113 -9.49 3.21 -11.51
CA THR A 113 -10.68 4.06 -11.70
C THR A 113 -10.37 5.54 -11.89
N GLY A 114 -9.09 5.93 -11.80
CA GLY A 114 -8.67 7.30 -12.05
C GLY A 114 -9.04 7.75 -13.46
N ARG A 115 -9.60 8.95 -13.56
CA ARG A 115 -9.85 9.63 -14.84
C ARG A 115 -8.63 10.53 -15.12
N ASP A 116 -8.41 10.89 -16.38
CA ASP A 116 -7.41 11.87 -16.83
C ASP A 116 -5.94 11.43 -16.89
N TYR A 117 -5.65 10.13 -17.04
CA TYR A 117 -4.28 9.71 -17.34
C TYR A 117 -3.91 9.94 -18.82
N PRO A 118 -2.76 10.54 -19.13
CA PRO A 118 -2.30 10.67 -20.51
C PRO A 118 -2.01 9.30 -21.13
N ASP A 119 -2.27 9.17 -22.42
CA ASP A 119 -1.91 7.98 -23.20
C ASP A 119 -0.46 8.08 -23.67
N ILE A 120 0.43 7.50 -22.87
CA ILE A 120 1.87 7.50 -23.13
C ILE A 120 2.22 6.67 -24.37
N HIS A 121 1.50 5.58 -24.63
CA HIS A 121 1.76 4.73 -25.81
C HIS A 121 1.45 5.47 -27.10
N LEU A 122 0.31 6.15 -27.17
CA LEU A 122 -0.08 6.91 -28.34
C LEU A 122 0.90 8.06 -28.61
N ALA A 123 1.20 8.86 -27.57
CA ALA A 123 2.18 9.94 -27.69
C ALA A 123 3.56 9.44 -28.14
N ALA A 124 4.06 8.34 -27.56
CA ALA A 124 5.34 7.75 -27.94
C ALA A 124 5.34 7.26 -29.40
N LYS A 125 4.25 6.64 -29.85
CA LYS A 125 4.08 6.16 -31.23
C LYS A 125 4.11 7.32 -32.23
N GLU A 126 3.33 8.38 -31.98
CA GLU A 126 3.31 9.57 -32.84
C GLU A 126 4.68 10.26 -32.91
N ILE A 127 5.37 10.41 -31.77
CA ILE A 127 6.73 10.98 -31.75
C ILE A 127 7.71 10.11 -32.53
N ALA A 128 7.61 8.78 -32.41
CA ALA A 128 8.47 7.87 -33.16
C ALA A 128 8.22 7.94 -34.67
N GLU A 129 6.96 8.01 -35.10
CA GLU A 129 6.57 8.17 -36.51
C GLU A 129 7.09 9.50 -37.08
N ILE A 130 6.92 10.62 -36.36
CA ILE A 130 7.44 11.94 -36.77
C ILE A 130 8.96 11.90 -36.96
N ASN A 131 9.68 11.18 -36.09
CA ASN A 131 11.13 11.20 -36.03
C ASN A 131 11.81 10.02 -36.75
N ASN A 132 11.04 9.09 -37.34
CA ASN A 132 11.51 7.84 -37.95
C ASN A 132 12.32 6.97 -36.97
N LEU A 133 11.80 6.77 -35.76
CA LEU A 133 12.44 5.94 -34.73
C LEU A 133 11.92 4.51 -34.75
N ASP A 134 12.82 3.57 -34.44
CA ASP A 134 12.47 2.17 -34.24
C ASP A 134 11.97 1.95 -32.81
N MET A 135 10.65 1.81 -32.65
CA MET A 135 10.02 1.60 -31.35
C MET A 135 10.44 0.29 -30.68
N ASN A 136 10.75 -0.76 -31.45
CA ASN A 136 11.16 -2.04 -30.88
C ASN A 136 12.49 -1.89 -30.14
N LYS A 137 13.46 -1.18 -30.72
CA LYS A 137 14.75 -0.90 -30.06
C LYS A 137 14.60 -0.10 -28.76
N ILE A 138 13.68 0.86 -28.72
CA ILE A 138 13.43 1.66 -27.52
C ILE A 138 12.81 0.78 -26.44
N TRP A 139 11.79 0.01 -26.80
CA TRP A 139 11.13 -0.91 -25.87
C TRP A 139 12.07 -2.00 -25.37
N ASP A 140 12.91 -2.59 -26.22
CA ASP A 140 13.87 -3.62 -25.83
C ASP A 140 14.88 -3.05 -24.82
N LYS A 141 15.32 -1.81 -25.02
CA LYS A 141 16.15 -1.08 -24.05
C LYS A 141 15.42 -0.81 -22.71
N LEU A 142 14.14 -0.48 -22.76
CA LEU A 142 13.33 -0.26 -21.55
C LEU A 142 13.06 -1.57 -20.79
N LEU A 143 12.81 -2.66 -21.52
CA LEU A 143 12.65 -4.00 -20.95
C LEU A 143 13.95 -4.47 -20.31
N ASP A 144 15.09 -4.33 -21.00
CA ASP A 144 16.40 -4.63 -20.43
C ASP A 144 16.68 -3.83 -19.14
N LYS A 145 16.26 -2.55 -19.11
CA LYS A 145 16.40 -1.68 -17.93
C LYS A 145 15.52 -2.10 -16.74
N TRP A 146 14.24 -2.42 -16.97
CA TRP A 146 13.24 -2.55 -15.89
C TRP A 146 12.81 -3.99 -15.57
N LEU A 147 13.05 -4.94 -16.49
CA LEU A 147 12.69 -6.33 -16.25
C LEU A 147 13.56 -6.93 -15.15
N CYS A 148 14.82 -6.51 -15.02
CA CYS A 148 15.64 -6.77 -13.84
C CYS A 148 16.61 -5.61 -13.60
N PRO A 149 16.27 -4.65 -12.72
CA PRO A 149 17.15 -3.52 -12.43
C PRO A 149 18.47 -3.99 -11.81
N SER A 150 19.58 -3.35 -12.20
CA SER A 150 20.92 -3.60 -11.64
C SER A 150 21.06 -3.21 -10.16
N VAL A 151 20.13 -2.42 -9.63
CA VAL A 151 20.13 -1.96 -8.24
C VAL A 151 19.22 -2.88 -7.43
N LEU A 152 19.81 -3.64 -6.51
CA LEU A 152 19.07 -4.35 -5.46
C LEU A 152 18.17 -3.34 -4.73
N PRO A 153 16.84 -3.57 -4.65
CA PRO A 153 15.96 -2.71 -3.89
C PRO A 153 16.49 -2.59 -2.46
N SER A 154 16.59 -1.36 -1.94
CA SER A 154 16.94 -1.08 -0.54
C SER A 154 16.24 -2.05 0.42
N GLU A 155 16.95 -2.53 1.45
CA GLU A 155 16.47 -3.47 2.48
C GLU A 155 15.09 -3.14 3.05
N LYS A 156 14.66 -1.88 2.96
CA LYS A 156 13.36 -1.39 3.44
C LYS A 156 12.14 -1.91 2.67
N THR A 157 12.30 -2.45 1.46
CA THR A 157 11.16 -2.78 0.57
C THR A 157 11.15 -4.20 0.06
N GLN A 158 12.20 -4.99 0.32
CA GLN A 158 12.19 -6.36 -0.14
C GLN A 158 11.17 -7.12 0.69
N GLU A 159 10.16 -7.68 0.05
CA GLU A 159 9.37 -8.80 0.50
C GLU A 159 9.67 -9.88 -0.54
N ILE A 160 10.12 -11.08 -0.14
CA ILE A 160 10.49 -12.15 -1.09
C ILE A 160 9.28 -12.47 -2.00
N PHE A 161 8.08 -12.40 -1.44
CA PHE A 161 6.79 -12.45 -2.15
C PHE A 161 6.06 -11.11 -2.18
N GLY A 162 6.81 -10.01 -2.26
CA GLY A 162 6.24 -8.67 -2.25
C GLY A 162 5.18 -8.47 -3.32
N ASP A 163 4.13 -7.76 -2.92
CA ASP A 163 3.04 -7.36 -3.79
C ASP A 163 3.59 -6.60 -5.02
N ALA A 164 3.21 -7.03 -6.22
CA ALA A 164 3.54 -6.36 -7.48
C ALA A 164 3.09 -4.88 -7.47
N HIS A 165 2.14 -4.50 -6.60
CA HIS A 165 1.72 -3.12 -6.40
C HIS A 165 2.78 -2.19 -5.75
N LYS A 166 3.86 -2.74 -5.18
CA LYS A 166 4.98 -1.95 -4.61
C LYS A 166 6.17 -1.77 -5.55
N ASP A 167 6.28 -2.60 -6.59
CA ASP A 167 7.40 -2.58 -7.55
C ASP A 167 7.08 -1.68 -8.75
N GLU A 168 7.49 -0.41 -8.66
CA GLU A 168 7.19 0.58 -9.70
C GLU A 168 7.84 0.27 -11.05
N GLU A 169 8.97 -0.43 -11.08
CA GLU A 169 9.64 -0.79 -12.33
C GLU A 169 8.92 -1.96 -13.00
N LEU A 170 8.47 -2.95 -12.23
CA LEU A 170 7.64 -4.04 -12.75
C LEU A 170 6.31 -3.50 -13.28
N GLN A 171 5.74 -2.50 -12.62
CA GLN A 171 4.54 -1.79 -13.10
C GLN A 171 4.77 -1.10 -14.44
N ARG A 172 5.92 -0.45 -14.63
CA ARG A 172 6.31 0.12 -15.93
C ARG A 172 6.48 -0.96 -16.99
N VAL A 173 7.07 -2.12 -16.65
CA VAL A 173 7.17 -3.27 -17.57
C VAL A 173 5.77 -3.78 -17.97
N LEU A 174 4.87 -3.96 -17.01
CA LEU A 174 3.49 -4.40 -17.28
C LEU A 174 2.79 -3.45 -18.24
N TYR A 175 2.90 -2.14 -18.00
CA TYR A 175 2.35 -1.12 -18.89
C TYR A 175 2.99 -1.19 -20.28
N LEU A 176 4.32 -1.26 -20.36
CA LEU A 176 5.04 -1.36 -21.63
C LEU A 176 4.55 -2.52 -22.49
N LEU A 177 4.37 -3.68 -21.88
CA LEU A 177 3.94 -4.90 -22.55
C LEU A 177 2.51 -4.81 -23.08
N GLN A 178 1.60 -4.05 -22.44
CA GLN A 178 0.19 -3.92 -22.90
C GLN A 178 0.05 -3.38 -24.33
N SER A 179 1.05 -2.68 -24.86
CA SER A 179 1.04 -2.16 -26.23
C SER A 179 1.33 -3.20 -27.33
N ARG A 180 1.74 -4.42 -26.97
CA ARG A 180 2.14 -5.47 -27.94
C ARG A 180 1.07 -6.58 -28.03
N PRO A 181 1.05 -7.38 -29.12
CA PRO A 181 0.14 -8.52 -29.22
C PRO A 181 0.46 -9.62 -28.18
N MET A 182 -0.59 -10.18 -27.56
CA MET A 182 -0.43 -11.21 -26.51
C MET A 182 0.33 -12.45 -26.96
N ASP A 183 0.14 -12.91 -28.20
CA ASP A 183 0.89 -14.05 -28.75
C ASP A 183 2.40 -13.81 -28.78
N TYR A 184 2.82 -12.57 -29.03
CA TYR A 184 4.23 -12.21 -29.04
C TYR A 184 4.76 -12.10 -27.61
N ILE A 185 4.06 -11.36 -26.74
CA ILE A 185 4.47 -11.13 -25.34
C ILE A 185 4.63 -12.45 -24.60
N SER A 186 3.62 -13.32 -24.71
CA SER A 186 3.58 -14.56 -23.95
C SER A 186 4.72 -15.52 -24.32
N ARG A 187 5.04 -15.64 -25.62
CA ARG A 187 6.20 -16.41 -26.11
C ARG A 187 7.53 -15.80 -25.65
N MET A 188 7.69 -14.49 -25.78
CA MET A 188 8.90 -13.80 -25.34
C MET A 188 9.14 -13.96 -23.84
N LEU A 189 8.12 -13.75 -23.00
CA LEU A 189 8.22 -13.92 -21.55
C LEU A 189 8.48 -15.39 -21.16
N PHE A 190 7.88 -16.34 -21.87
CA PHE A 190 8.16 -17.77 -21.69
C PHE A 190 9.62 -18.10 -22.01
N GLU A 191 10.15 -17.57 -23.11
CA GLU A 191 11.55 -17.75 -23.51
C GLU A 191 12.51 -17.18 -22.46
N ILE A 192 12.26 -15.96 -21.95
CA ILE A 192 13.04 -15.37 -20.84
C ILE A 192 12.93 -16.21 -19.57
N THR A 193 11.77 -16.83 -19.32
CA THR A 193 11.53 -17.62 -18.12
C THR A 193 12.28 -18.96 -18.13
N THR A 194 12.46 -19.56 -19.31
CA THR A 194 12.93 -20.94 -19.47
C THR A 194 14.34 -21.08 -20.03
N SER A 195 14.85 -20.04 -20.70
CA SER A 195 16.18 -20.05 -21.33
C SER A 195 17.28 -19.55 -20.41
N ASP A 196 18.53 -19.92 -20.72
CA ASP A 196 19.71 -19.42 -20.01
C ASP A 196 20.26 -18.11 -20.63
N THR A 197 19.91 -17.83 -21.90
CA THR A 197 20.32 -16.64 -22.66
C THR A 197 19.11 -15.77 -22.98
N SER A 198 19.26 -14.45 -22.87
CA SER A 198 18.17 -13.51 -23.13
C SER A 198 17.83 -13.41 -24.62
N PRO A 199 16.53 -13.42 -25.00
CA PRO A 199 16.09 -13.00 -26.33
C PRO A 199 16.19 -11.47 -26.52
N ILE A 200 16.38 -10.73 -25.42
CA ILE A 200 16.49 -9.26 -25.38
C ILE A 200 17.86 -8.90 -24.77
N GLY A 201 18.80 -8.43 -25.59
CA GLY A 201 20.14 -8.02 -25.12
C GLY A 201 21.16 -9.18 -25.03
N VAL A 202 22.29 -8.95 -24.35
CA VAL A 202 23.47 -9.84 -24.33
C VAL A 202 23.74 -10.40 -22.92
N THR A 203 22.76 -10.38 -22.02
CA THR A 203 22.92 -10.78 -20.63
C THR A 203 22.53 -12.24 -20.40
N GLN A 204 23.27 -12.90 -19.51
CA GLN A 204 22.88 -14.20 -18.96
C GLN A 204 21.63 -14.01 -18.08
N LEU A 205 20.60 -14.82 -18.29
CA LEU A 205 19.34 -14.68 -17.58
C LEU A 205 19.43 -15.29 -16.17
N THR A 206 19.50 -14.42 -15.17
CA THR A 206 19.46 -14.81 -13.75
C THR A 206 18.05 -15.25 -13.34
N PHE A 207 17.91 -15.93 -12.20
CA PHE A 207 16.60 -16.29 -11.65
C PHE A 207 15.76 -15.06 -11.28
N ALA A 208 16.38 -13.91 -11.00
CA ALA A 208 15.66 -12.65 -10.85
C ALA A 208 14.95 -12.24 -12.15
N HIS A 209 15.62 -12.32 -13.31
CA HIS A 209 14.99 -12.08 -14.61
C HIS A 209 13.85 -13.06 -14.88
N ARG A 210 14.10 -14.36 -14.66
CA ARG A 210 13.10 -15.42 -14.90
C ARG A 210 11.86 -15.23 -14.03
N SER A 211 12.04 -14.90 -12.75
CA SER A 211 10.92 -14.70 -11.83
C SER A 211 10.08 -13.48 -12.21
N ARG A 212 10.70 -12.35 -12.60
CA ARG A 212 9.98 -11.15 -13.03
C ARG A 212 9.26 -11.36 -14.36
N ALA A 213 9.89 -12.01 -15.33
CA ALA A 213 9.25 -12.37 -16.60
C ALA A 213 8.03 -13.27 -16.40
N LEU A 214 8.15 -14.28 -15.53
CA LEU A 214 7.04 -15.17 -15.21
C LEU A 214 5.92 -14.46 -14.41
N LYS A 215 6.25 -13.53 -13.51
CA LYS A 215 5.25 -12.66 -12.86
C LYS A 215 4.47 -11.85 -13.89
N CYS A 216 5.16 -11.23 -14.87
CA CYS A 216 4.50 -10.52 -15.95
C CYS A 216 3.59 -11.43 -16.77
N LEU A 217 4.05 -12.64 -17.09
CA LEU A 217 3.27 -13.60 -17.88
C LEU A 217 2.00 -14.04 -17.14
N LEU A 218 2.11 -14.37 -15.84
CA LEU A 218 0.98 -14.75 -15.00
C LEU A 218 0.00 -13.61 -14.76
N TYR A 219 0.45 -12.36 -14.84
CA TYR A 219 -0.40 -11.18 -14.70
C TYR A 219 -1.15 -10.84 -15.99
N LEU A 220 -0.49 -10.98 -17.15
CA LEU A 220 -1.03 -10.52 -18.44
C LEU A 220 -1.81 -11.60 -19.20
N ALA A 221 -1.41 -12.88 -19.09
CA ALA A 221 -2.01 -13.97 -19.85
C ALA A 221 -3.06 -14.73 -19.03
N ASP A 222 -4.08 -15.25 -19.72
CA ASP A 222 -5.05 -16.15 -19.12
C ASP A 222 -4.43 -17.52 -18.79
N THR A 223 -5.12 -18.29 -17.95
CA THR A 223 -4.64 -19.59 -17.48
C THR A 223 -4.39 -20.58 -18.64
N ASN A 224 -5.24 -20.62 -19.66
CA ASN A 224 -5.10 -21.56 -20.78
C ASN A 224 -3.85 -21.25 -21.59
N THR A 225 -3.59 -19.96 -21.84
CA THR A 225 -2.39 -19.50 -22.54
C THR A 225 -1.13 -19.93 -21.79
N VAL A 226 -1.08 -19.74 -20.47
CA VAL A 226 0.07 -20.15 -19.65
C VAL A 226 0.25 -21.67 -19.62
N GLU A 227 -0.82 -22.43 -19.40
CA GLU A 227 -0.75 -23.90 -19.35
C GLU A 227 -0.34 -24.51 -20.69
N SER A 228 -0.77 -23.91 -21.81
CA SER A 228 -0.37 -24.31 -23.17
C SER A 228 1.13 -24.13 -23.41
N LEU A 229 1.68 -22.97 -23.00
CA LEU A 229 3.11 -22.67 -23.15
C LEU A 229 3.99 -23.60 -22.31
N PHE A 230 3.66 -23.78 -21.04
CA PHE A 230 4.45 -24.60 -20.11
C PHE A 230 4.17 -26.10 -20.23
N LYS A 231 3.06 -26.49 -20.88
CA LYS A 231 2.54 -27.87 -20.92
C LYS A 231 2.41 -28.48 -19.53
N LYS A 232 2.01 -27.66 -18.55
CA LYS A 232 1.90 -27.99 -17.13
C LYS A 232 0.70 -27.26 -16.53
N PRO A 233 0.05 -27.84 -15.50
CA PRO A 233 -0.99 -27.15 -14.75
C PRO A 233 -0.47 -25.84 -14.12
N ILE A 234 -1.34 -24.84 -14.02
CA ILE A 234 -1.02 -23.51 -13.52
C ILE A 234 -0.38 -23.53 -12.14
N GLU A 235 -0.79 -24.46 -11.28
CA GLU A 235 -0.22 -24.60 -9.93
C GLU A 235 1.25 -25.06 -9.95
N LYS A 236 1.65 -25.88 -10.93
CA LYS A 236 3.07 -26.23 -11.12
C LYS A 236 3.87 -25.04 -11.65
N VAL A 237 3.26 -24.17 -12.45
CA VAL A 237 3.89 -22.94 -12.97
C VAL A 237 4.06 -21.93 -11.84
N LYS A 238 3.05 -21.73 -10.99
CA LYS A 238 3.15 -20.89 -9.79
C LYS A 238 4.22 -21.42 -8.82
N TYR A 239 4.32 -22.73 -8.63
CA TYR A 239 5.39 -23.32 -7.83
C TYR A 239 6.78 -23.11 -8.47
N PHE A 240 6.89 -23.20 -9.80
CA PHE A 240 8.11 -22.86 -10.51
C PHE A 240 8.51 -21.39 -10.28
N LEU A 241 7.55 -20.46 -10.33
CA LEU A 241 7.80 -19.06 -9.96
C LEU A 241 8.36 -18.94 -8.55
N LYS A 242 7.77 -19.61 -7.55
CA LYS A 242 8.29 -19.60 -6.18
C LYS A 242 9.74 -20.09 -6.11
N CYS A 243 10.07 -21.16 -6.85
CA CYS A 243 11.43 -21.67 -6.92
C CYS A 243 12.39 -20.63 -7.53
N CYS A 244 12.02 -19.96 -8.62
CA CYS A 244 12.83 -18.90 -9.21
C CYS A 244 13.05 -17.73 -8.24
N ILE A 245 12.03 -17.35 -7.47
CA ILE A 245 12.16 -16.29 -6.46
C ILE A 245 13.21 -16.69 -5.41
N TYR A 246 13.15 -17.90 -4.86
CA TYR A 246 14.17 -18.34 -3.91
C TYR A 246 15.54 -18.43 -4.55
N LEU A 247 15.64 -18.99 -5.75
CA LEU A 247 16.91 -19.15 -6.45
C LEU A 247 17.56 -17.81 -6.81
N ALA A 248 16.79 -16.75 -7.02
CA ALA A 248 17.31 -15.40 -7.16
C ALA A 248 18.04 -14.93 -5.89
N GLU A 249 17.54 -15.27 -4.71
CA GLU A 249 18.21 -14.99 -3.44
C GLU A 249 19.47 -15.86 -3.26
N PHE A 250 19.45 -17.12 -3.70
CA PHE A 250 20.66 -17.95 -3.75
C PHE A 250 21.73 -17.31 -4.65
N GLU A 251 21.36 -16.77 -5.82
CA GLU A 251 22.27 -16.04 -6.71
C GLU A 251 22.84 -14.78 -6.06
N ILE A 252 22.01 -13.97 -5.38
CA ILE A 252 22.46 -12.76 -4.65
C ILE A 252 23.50 -13.12 -3.58
N LEU A 253 23.30 -14.25 -2.89
CA LEU A 253 24.21 -14.78 -1.89
C LEU A 253 25.43 -15.50 -2.51
N ASN A 254 25.56 -15.51 -3.84
CA ASN A 254 26.58 -16.23 -4.60
C ASN A 254 26.64 -17.74 -4.30
N ILE A 255 25.49 -18.35 -4.02
CA ILE A 255 25.36 -19.78 -3.73
C ILE A 255 24.92 -20.49 -5.03
N PRO A 256 25.76 -21.35 -5.63
CA PRO A 256 25.44 -21.97 -6.91
C PRO A 256 24.36 -23.05 -6.74
N TYR A 257 23.13 -22.73 -7.12
CA TYR A 257 22.01 -23.68 -7.19
C TYR A 257 21.30 -23.59 -8.52
N THR A 258 21.04 -24.76 -9.12
CA THR A 258 20.15 -24.87 -10.28
C THR A 258 18.73 -25.18 -9.82
N TYR A 259 17.75 -24.93 -10.69
CA TYR A 259 16.37 -25.34 -10.43
C TYR A 259 16.25 -26.83 -10.12
N GLU A 260 16.95 -27.69 -10.86
CA GLU A 260 16.89 -29.14 -10.64
C GLU A 260 17.44 -29.55 -9.28
N SER A 261 18.61 -29.01 -8.91
CA SER A 261 19.23 -29.28 -7.61
C SER A 261 18.36 -28.79 -6.47
N PHE A 262 17.78 -27.59 -6.60
CA PHE A 262 16.85 -27.05 -5.61
C PHE A 262 15.58 -27.88 -5.53
N HIS A 263 14.99 -28.29 -6.66
CA HIS A 263 13.74 -29.04 -6.66
C HIS A 263 13.90 -30.43 -6.03
N LYS A 264 14.96 -31.17 -6.41
CA LYS A 264 15.22 -32.54 -5.96
C LYS A 264 15.81 -32.64 -4.54
N SER A 265 16.32 -31.54 -3.98
CA SER A 265 16.98 -31.56 -2.66
C SER A 265 16.01 -31.88 -1.50
N PRO A 266 16.48 -32.57 -0.45
CA PRO A 266 15.76 -32.65 0.82
C PRO A 266 15.75 -31.26 1.48
N LYS A 267 14.56 -30.62 1.52
CA LYS A 267 14.42 -29.21 1.87
C LYS A 267 14.92 -28.91 3.28
N GLU A 268 14.58 -29.74 4.26
CA GLU A 268 15.05 -29.56 5.64
C GLU A 268 16.59 -29.57 5.74
N GLY A 269 17.24 -30.57 5.14
CA GLY A 269 18.71 -30.66 5.15
C GLY A 269 19.36 -29.48 4.43
N MET A 270 18.80 -29.05 3.29
CA MET A 270 19.26 -27.88 2.55
C MET A 270 19.13 -26.59 3.38
N ILE A 271 17.99 -26.37 4.04
CA ILE A 271 17.72 -25.21 4.89
C ILE A 271 18.69 -25.17 6.09
N LYS A 272 18.88 -26.31 6.77
CA LYS A 272 19.84 -26.43 7.89
C LYS A 272 21.29 -26.20 7.43
N GLY A 273 21.64 -26.67 6.23
CA GLY A 273 22.95 -26.41 5.61
C GLY A 273 23.18 -24.93 5.30
N LEU A 274 22.17 -24.27 4.70
CA LEU A 274 22.21 -22.83 4.42
C LEU A 274 22.37 -22.01 5.70
N TRP A 275 21.59 -22.34 6.74
CA TRP A 275 21.70 -21.72 8.06
C TRP A 275 23.11 -21.85 8.66
N LYS A 276 23.67 -23.07 8.64
CA LYS A 276 25.00 -23.34 9.22
C LYS A 276 26.09 -22.50 8.57
N ASN A 277 26.01 -22.29 7.26
CA ASN A 277 27.08 -21.64 6.49
C ASN A 277 26.89 -20.13 6.33
N HIS A 278 25.64 -19.63 6.32
CA HIS A 278 25.32 -18.24 5.97
C HIS A 278 24.54 -17.44 7.04
N SER A 279 24.37 -17.96 8.26
CA SER A 279 23.64 -17.27 9.36
C SER A 279 24.24 -15.93 9.84
N HIS A 280 25.37 -15.52 9.29
CA HIS A 280 26.00 -14.24 9.55
C HIS A 280 25.51 -13.11 8.63
N GLU A 281 24.78 -13.42 7.55
CA GLU A 281 24.24 -12.43 6.62
C GLU A 281 22.73 -12.25 6.81
N PRO A 282 22.21 -11.00 6.91
CA PRO A 282 20.77 -10.76 7.09
C PRO A 282 19.89 -11.36 5.99
N THR A 283 20.32 -11.23 4.73
CA THR A 283 19.61 -11.76 3.55
C THR A 283 19.50 -13.28 3.60
N ALA A 284 20.57 -13.98 4.01
CA ALA A 284 20.54 -15.43 4.16
C ALA A 284 19.62 -15.87 5.32
N VAL A 285 19.65 -15.18 6.47
CA VAL A 285 18.75 -15.47 7.59
C VAL A 285 17.29 -15.30 7.18
N ARG A 286 16.99 -14.27 6.38
CA ARG A 286 15.68 -14.06 5.80
C ARG A 286 15.28 -15.20 4.85
N LEU A 287 16.15 -15.57 3.93
CA LEU A 287 15.91 -16.67 2.99
C LEU A 287 15.64 -17.99 3.72
N VAL A 288 16.44 -18.33 4.74
CA VAL A 288 16.23 -19.51 5.59
C VAL A 288 14.87 -19.44 6.29
N THR A 289 14.47 -18.26 6.78
CA THR A 289 13.16 -18.07 7.41
C THR A 289 12.01 -18.34 6.43
N GLU A 290 12.04 -17.72 5.24
CA GLU A 290 11.01 -17.93 4.21
C GLU A 290 10.93 -19.38 3.73
N LEU A 291 12.09 -20.03 3.52
CA LEU A 291 12.13 -21.44 3.14
C LEU A 291 11.59 -22.34 4.27
N SER A 292 11.89 -22.01 5.53
CA SER A 292 11.38 -22.76 6.68
C SER A 292 9.87 -22.65 6.81
N LEU A 293 9.30 -21.48 6.54
CA LEU A 293 7.85 -21.26 6.51
C LEU A 293 7.18 -22.02 5.36
N GLU A 294 7.69 -21.89 4.13
CA GLU A 294 7.11 -22.52 2.93
C GLU A 294 7.17 -24.05 3.01
N TYR A 295 8.30 -24.61 3.45
CA TYR A 295 8.51 -26.06 3.53
C TYR A 295 8.19 -26.65 4.90
N LYS A 296 7.59 -25.86 5.81
CA LYS A 296 7.13 -26.28 7.14
C LYS A 296 8.23 -26.93 8.00
N VAL A 297 9.43 -26.36 7.98
CA VAL A 297 10.57 -26.81 8.79
C VAL A 297 10.57 -26.07 10.12
N TYR A 298 10.06 -26.71 11.17
CA TYR A 298 9.86 -26.11 12.51
C TYR A 298 10.77 -26.71 13.60
N ASP A 299 12.04 -26.94 13.26
CA ASP A 299 13.06 -27.38 14.20
C ASP A 299 13.34 -26.29 15.26
N SER A 300 13.21 -26.64 16.54
CA SER A 300 13.30 -25.68 17.65
C SER A 300 14.68 -25.02 17.77
N GLN A 301 15.77 -25.72 17.45
CA GLN A 301 17.13 -25.15 17.51
C GLN A 301 17.34 -24.14 16.37
N LEU A 302 16.89 -24.49 15.17
CA LEU A 302 16.93 -23.59 14.01
C LEU A 302 16.12 -22.32 14.31
N TRP A 303 14.87 -22.44 14.75
CA TRP A 303 14.01 -21.28 15.03
C TRP A 303 14.50 -20.42 16.19
N ASN A 304 15.12 -21.02 17.21
CA ASN A 304 15.78 -20.25 18.25
C ASN A 304 16.87 -19.34 17.67
N GLY A 305 17.69 -19.91 16.78
CA GLY A 305 18.73 -19.17 16.08
C GLY A 305 18.18 -18.11 15.14
N LEU A 306 17.15 -18.43 14.35
CA LEU A 306 16.51 -17.49 13.42
C LEU A 306 15.97 -16.27 14.16
N LEU A 307 15.17 -16.47 15.20
CA LEU A 307 14.61 -15.39 16.00
C LEU A 307 15.71 -14.54 16.66
N GLN A 308 16.77 -15.18 17.16
CA GLN A 308 17.94 -14.49 17.70
C GLN A 308 18.62 -13.59 16.65
N LYS A 309 18.84 -14.09 15.43
CA LYS A 309 19.50 -13.33 14.35
C LYS A 309 18.61 -12.23 13.78
N LEU A 310 17.31 -12.49 13.59
CA LEU A 310 16.36 -11.47 13.13
C LEU A 310 16.29 -10.29 14.10
N LEU A 311 16.32 -10.57 15.41
CA LEU A 311 16.46 -9.54 16.44
C LEU A 311 17.82 -8.84 16.36
N GLY A 312 18.91 -9.60 16.26
CA GLY A 312 20.28 -9.07 16.19
C GLY A 312 20.53 -8.15 14.98
N PHE A 313 19.89 -8.42 13.85
CA PHE A 313 19.92 -7.57 12.65
C PHE A 313 18.87 -6.45 12.65
N ASN A 314 18.12 -6.30 13.74
CA ASN A 314 17.08 -5.27 13.88
C ASN A 314 16.00 -5.33 12.79
N MET A 315 15.64 -6.53 12.31
CA MET A 315 14.64 -6.73 11.25
C MET A 315 13.20 -6.72 11.79
N ILE A 316 12.86 -5.76 12.65
CA ILE A 316 11.64 -5.79 13.48
C ILE A 316 10.34 -5.87 12.65
N GLN A 317 10.25 -5.11 11.56
CA GLN A 317 9.06 -5.11 10.69
C GLN A 317 8.85 -6.45 9.99
N TYR A 318 9.94 -7.11 9.59
CA TYR A 318 9.88 -8.45 9.01
C TYR A 318 9.58 -9.50 10.09
N LEU A 319 10.25 -9.40 11.24
CA LEU A 319 10.06 -10.29 12.39
C LEU A 319 8.61 -10.31 12.86
N ARG A 320 7.92 -9.16 12.87
CA ARG A 320 6.48 -9.09 13.17
C ARG A 320 5.66 -10.07 12.31
N ARG A 321 5.91 -10.09 10.99
CA ARG A 321 5.19 -10.98 10.07
C ARG A 321 5.52 -12.44 10.31
N VAL A 322 6.80 -12.71 10.55
CA VAL A 322 7.29 -14.06 10.88
C VAL A 322 6.60 -14.57 12.14
N LEU A 323 6.54 -13.76 13.20
CA LEU A 323 5.88 -14.12 14.47
C LEU A 323 4.41 -14.46 14.28
N ILE A 324 3.66 -13.64 13.52
CA ILE A 324 2.26 -13.93 13.19
C ILE A 324 2.13 -15.26 12.42
N ALA A 325 3.03 -15.50 11.46
CA ALA A 325 3.00 -16.74 10.66
C ALA A 325 3.29 -17.99 11.49
N ILE A 326 4.09 -17.87 12.57
CA ILE A 326 4.42 -19.00 13.46
C ILE A 326 3.57 -19.06 14.73
N THR A 327 2.62 -18.15 14.96
CA THR A 327 1.77 -18.15 16.16
C THR A 327 1.08 -19.50 16.37
N GLY A 328 0.58 -20.14 15.31
CA GLY A 328 -0.10 -21.45 15.38
C GLY A 328 0.82 -22.66 15.57
N ILE A 329 2.14 -22.47 15.62
CA ILE A 329 3.13 -23.55 15.73
C ILE A 329 3.57 -23.69 17.19
N HIS A 330 2.78 -24.43 17.97
CA HIS A 330 2.93 -24.58 19.42
C HIS A 330 4.33 -25.09 19.85
N SER A 331 4.98 -25.94 19.05
CA SER A 331 6.34 -26.44 19.34
C SER A 331 7.41 -25.34 19.38
N LEU A 332 7.11 -24.15 18.85
CA LEU A 332 8.02 -23.00 18.88
C LEU A 332 7.79 -22.09 20.09
N TRP A 333 6.71 -22.26 20.86
CA TRP A 333 6.42 -21.38 21.98
C TRP A 333 7.44 -21.51 23.12
N GLU A 334 7.99 -22.71 23.30
CA GLU A 334 9.00 -23.04 24.31
C GLU A 334 10.41 -22.57 23.92
N VAL A 335 10.59 -22.05 22.70
CA VAL A 335 11.89 -21.58 22.21
C VAL A 335 12.29 -20.31 22.95
N PRO A 336 13.49 -20.23 23.56
CA PRO A 336 13.88 -19.10 24.41
C PRO A 336 13.77 -17.70 23.76
N ASN A 337 14.10 -17.58 22.47
CA ASN A 337 14.00 -16.30 21.76
C ASN A 337 12.59 -15.96 21.26
N PHE A 338 11.60 -16.84 21.44
CA PHE A 338 10.22 -16.61 21.00
C PHE A 338 9.53 -15.50 21.80
N SER A 339 9.47 -15.62 23.12
CA SER A 339 8.90 -14.58 23.99
C SER A 339 9.69 -13.27 23.90
N ARG A 340 11.02 -13.35 23.76
CA ARG A 340 11.89 -12.19 23.52
C ARG A 340 11.56 -11.47 22.22
N ALA A 341 11.30 -12.20 21.14
CA ALA A 341 10.93 -11.63 19.85
C ALA A 341 9.59 -10.89 19.90
N TRP A 342 8.56 -11.51 20.51
CA TRP A 342 7.27 -10.85 20.74
C TRP A 342 7.42 -9.57 21.56
N ARG A 343 8.17 -9.62 22.67
CA ARG A 343 8.45 -8.44 23.50
C ARG A 343 9.11 -7.33 22.69
N SER A 344 10.11 -7.64 21.87
CA SER A 344 10.81 -6.64 21.06
C SER A 344 9.91 -6.00 19.99
N VAL A 345 9.07 -6.79 19.33
CA VAL A 345 8.14 -6.27 18.31
C VAL A 345 7.08 -5.38 18.96
N VAL A 346 6.50 -5.80 20.09
CA VAL A 346 5.52 -5.01 20.83
C VAL A 346 6.14 -3.73 21.40
N GLN A 347 7.40 -3.77 21.84
CA GLN A 347 8.05 -2.59 22.41
C GLN A 347 8.57 -1.59 21.37
N SER A 348 8.69 -2.00 20.10
CA SER A 348 9.34 -1.21 19.05
C SER A 348 8.77 0.20 18.85
N PRO A 349 7.43 0.41 18.79
CA PRO A 349 6.89 1.75 18.56
C PRO A 349 7.25 2.73 19.68
N PHE A 350 7.34 2.25 20.93
CA PHE A 350 7.62 3.09 22.09
C PHE A 350 9.06 3.59 22.16
N LEU A 351 10.00 2.93 21.47
CA LEU A 351 11.40 3.35 21.42
C LEU A 351 11.61 4.59 20.54
N THR A 352 10.73 4.80 19.56
CA THR A 352 10.85 5.86 18.54
C THR A 352 9.70 6.87 18.58
N ALA A 353 8.71 6.67 19.45
CA ALA A 353 7.54 7.53 19.54
C ALA A 353 7.89 8.89 20.18
N SER A 354 7.29 9.96 19.63
CA SER A 354 7.24 11.28 20.26
C SER A 354 5.95 11.42 21.06
N CYS A 355 5.92 12.36 22.01
CA CYS A 355 4.72 12.74 22.73
C CYS A 355 4.40 14.23 22.44
N PRO A 356 3.27 14.54 21.77
CA PRO A 356 2.27 13.62 21.23
C PRO A 356 2.77 12.83 19.98
N PRO A 357 2.19 11.65 19.69
CA PRO A 357 2.55 10.85 18.52
C PRO A 357 1.99 11.47 17.23
N SER A 358 2.78 11.39 16.15
CA SER A 358 2.34 11.72 14.80
C SER A 358 1.30 10.72 14.28
N PRO A 359 0.50 11.06 13.25
CA PRO A 359 -0.52 10.14 12.71
C PRO A 359 0.03 8.76 12.32
N LYS A 360 1.26 8.72 11.78
CA LYS A 360 1.95 7.46 11.45
C LYS A 360 2.34 6.66 12.70
N GLN A 361 2.81 7.32 13.76
CA GLN A 361 3.14 6.65 15.02
C GLN A 361 1.88 6.12 15.72
N ILE A 362 0.73 6.79 15.57
CA ILE A 362 -0.57 6.28 16.05
C ILE A 362 -0.95 5.00 15.32
N GLU A 363 -0.79 4.97 13.99
CA GLU A 363 -1.00 3.76 13.18
C GLU A 363 -0.08 2.61 13.65
N GLU A 364 1.21 2.86 13.81
CA GLU A 364 2.18 1.88 14.33
C GLU A 364 1.82 1.40 15.75
N CYS A 365 1.31 2.29 16.60
CA CYS A 365 0.82 1.96 17.95
C CYS A 365 -0.44 1.10 17.93
N CYS A 366 -1.38 1.38 17.03
CA CYS A 366 -2.60 0.58 16.84
C CYS A 366 -2.26 -0.82 16.31
N GLU A 367 -1.40 -0.86 15.30
CA GLU A 367 -0.84 -2.10 14.76
C GLU A 367 -0.13 -2.94 15.82
N CYS A 368 0.63 -2.30 16.71
CA CYS A 368 1.27 -2.96 17.84
C CYS A 368 0.27 -3.57 18.82
N PHE A 369 -0.82 -2.86 19.13
CA PHE A 369 -1.88 -3.39 19.96
C PHE A 369 -2.51 -4.63 19.32
N VAL A 370 -2.75 -4.61 18.01
CA VAL A 370 -3.24 -5.77 17.25
C VAL A 370 -2.27 -6.97 17.32
N ILE A 371 -0.95 -6.74 17.25
CA ILE A 371 0.05 -7.81 17.46
C ILE A 371 -0.08 -8.38 18.88
N LEU A 372 -0.22 -7.52 19.88
CA LEU A 372 -0.37 -7.96 21.27
C LEU A 372 -1.59 -8.87 21.45
N LEU A 373 -2.71 -8.59 20.78
CA LEU A 373 -3.90 -9.45 20.78
C LEU A 373 -3.63 -10.85 20.18
N LYS A 374 -2.64 -10.98 19.30
CA LYS A 374 -2.24 -12.24 18.64
C LYS A 374 -1.10 -12.96 19.35
N CYS A 375 -0.55 -12.38 20.41
CA CYS A 375 0.59 -12.92 21.12
C CYS A 375 0.18 -14.18 21.90
N PRO A 376 0.74 -15.37 21.60
CA PRO A 376 0.37 -16.59 22.31
C PRO A 376 1.04 -16.71 23.69
N VAL A 377 2.03 -15.87 23.97
CA VAL A 377 2.84 -15.89 25.22
C VAL A 377 2.62 -14.63 26.06
N LEU A 378 1.38 -14.11 26.09
CA LEU A 378 1.02 -12.90 26.85
C LEU A 378 1.44 -12.93 28.32
N ALA A 379 1.42 -14.11 28.94
CA ALA A 379 1.83 -14.31 30.33
C ALA A 379 3.32 -13.96 30.59
N ASP A 380 4.17 -14.04 29.57
CA ASP A 380 5.61 -13.73 29.64
C ASP A 380 5.93 -12.25 29.37
N LEU A 381 4.93 -11.46 29.02
CA LEU A 381 5.05 -10.04 28.73
C LEU A 381 4.64 -9.20 29.94
N ASP A 382 5.36 -8.09 30.16
CA ASP A 382 4.95 -7.07 31.12
C ASP A 382 3.84 -6.20 30.53
N VAL A 383 2.63 -6.76 30.47
CA VAL A 383 1.43 -6.08 29.94
C VAL A 383 1.14 -4.77 30.68
N ILE A 384 1.47 -4.71 31.98
CA ILE A 384 1.30 -3.50 32.79
C ILE A 384 2.34 -2.43 32.38
N GLY A 385 3.60 -2.83 32.18
CA GLY A 385 4.63 -1.95 31.63
C GLY A 385 4.25 -1.40 30.26
N ILE A 386 3.71 -2.24 29.37
CA ILE A 386 3.23 -1.83 28.04
C ILE A 386 2.06 -0.84 28.16
N ALA A 387 1.09 -1.09 29.05
CA ALA A 387 -0.01 -0.17 29.30
C ALA A 387 0.50 1.21 29.78
N LYS A 388 1.51 1.23 30.65
CA LYS A 388 2.16 2.49 31.09
C LYS A 388 2.85 3.23 29.94
N GLN A 389 3.45 2.52 28.99
CA GLN A 389 4.07 3.15 27.82
C GLN A 389 3.02 3.80 26.91
N TYR A 390 1.88 3.15 26.67
CA TYR A 390 0.76 3.79 25.96
C TYR A 390 0.25 5.03 26.70
N ALA A 391 0.12 4.97 28.03
CA ALA A 391 -0.29 6.12 28.82
C ALA A 391 0.71 7.30 28.74
N GLN A 392 2.02 7.01 28.71
CA GLN A 392 3.07 8.03 28.55
C GLN A 392 3.06 8.71 27.17
N LEU A 393 2.54 8.03 26.15
CA LEU A 393 2.34 8.57 24.80
C LEU A 393 1.00 9.29 24.62
N ASP A 394 0.28 9.53 25.72
CA ASP A 394 -1.07 10.12 25.70
C ASP A 394 -2.06 9.27 24.88
N LEU A 395 -1.93 7.93 24.96
CA LEU A 395 -2.82 6.95 24.32
C LEU A 395 -3.59 6.10 25.36
N PRO A 396 -4.40 6.72 26.25
CA PRO A 396 -5.07 6.02 27.35
C PRO A 396 -6.08 4.96 26.92
N ALA A 397 -6.68 5.04 25.73
CA ALA A 397 -7.57 3.99 25.23
C ALA A 397 -6.81 2.66 25.01
N PHE A 398 -5.63 2.73 24.38
CA PHE A 398 -4.78 1.57 24.18
C PHE A 398 -4.17 1.05 25.49
N ALA A 399 -3.88 1.94 26.44
CA ALA A 399 -3.45 1.55 27.78
C ALA A 399 -4.51 0.70 28.50
N LEU A 400 -5.78 1.14 28.49
CA LEU A 400 -6.90 0.36 29.03
C LEU A 400 -7.09 -0.96 28.28
N GLY A 401 -6.98 -0.93 26.94
CA GLY A 401 -7.00 -2.14 26.12
C GLY A 401 -5.96 -3.16 26.56
N CYS A 402 -4.73 -2.73 26.87
CA CYS A 402 -3.68 -3.60 27.38
C CYS A 402 -4.03 -4.15 28.78
N LEU A 403 -4.54 -3.33 29.68
CA LEU A 403 -4.91 -3.77 31.03
C LEU A 403 -6.03 -4.84 31.01
N LEU A 404 -6.96 -4.77 30.05
CA LEU A 404 -7.98 -5.80 29.85
C LEU A 404 -7.40 -7.19 29.52
N LEU A 405 -6.20 -7.25 28.95
CA LEU A 405 -5.51 -8.51 28.60
C LEU A 405 -4.86 -9.20 29.80
N ILE A 406 -4.84 -8.58 30.98
CA ILE A 406 -4.26 -9.19 32.18
C ILE A 406 -5.07 -10.46 32.55
N PRO A 407 -4.44 -11.65 32.61
CA PRO A 407 -5.17 -12.89 32.86
C PRO A 407 -5.76 -12.98 34.27
N GLN A 408 -5.09 -12.43 35.29
CA GLN A 408 -5.55 -12.51 36.69
C GLN A 408 -6.60 -11.43 36.99
N SER A 409 -7.85 -11.82 37.28
CA SER A 409 -8.97 -10.87 37.44
C SER A 409 -8.74 -9.82 38.53
N GLU A 410 -8.34 -10.22 39.74
CA GLU A 410 -8.12 -9.27 40.83
C GLU A 410 -7.01 -8.25 40.50
N LYS A 411 -5.95 -8.71 39.84
CA LYS A 411 -4.85 -7.84 39.42
C LYS A 411 -5.31 -6.88 38.32
N ARG A 412 -6.07 -7.40 37.36
CA ARG A 412 -6.67 -6.64 36.26
C ARG A 412 -7.56 -5.51 36.81
N GLU A 413 -8.52 -5.85 37.66
CA GLU A 413 -9.45 -4.90 38.26
C GLU A 413 -8.72 -3.80 39.04
N LYS A 414 -7.75 -4.18 39.89
CA LYS A 414 -6.94 -3.19 40.65
C LYS A 414 -6.17 -2.24 39.74
N GLN A 415 -5.54 -2.75 38.68
CA GLN A 415 -4.79 -1.90 37.74
C GLN A 415 -5.72 -0.98 36.94
N ILE A 416 -6.88 -1.49 36.50
CA ILE A 416 -7.87 -0.72 35.76
C ILE A 416 -8.45 0.40 36.63
N GLN A 417 -8.88 0.10 37.85
CA GLN A 417 -9.41 1.11 38.79
C GLN A 417 -8.36 2.18 39.10
N GLY A 418 -7.12 1.76 39.36
CA GLY A 418 -6.01 2.70 39.57
C GLY A 418 -5.80 3.62 38.37
N PHE A 419 -5.83 3.07 37.15
CA PHE A 419 -5.67 3.85 35.93
C PHE A 419 -6.81 4.85 35.72
N LEU A 420 -8.07 4.39 35.80
CA LEU A 420 -9.26 5.23 35.59
C LEU A 420 -9.35 6.39 36.57
N SER A 421 -8.91 6.22 37.82
CA SER A 421 -8.91 7.29 38.83
C SER A 421 -8.04 8.50 38.44
N THR A 422 -7.02 8.27 37.59
CA THR A 422 -6.06 9.30 37.13
C THR A 422 -6.25 9.72 35.67
N CYS A 423 -7.03 8.96 34.92
CA CYS A 423 -7.17 9.11 33.47
C CYS A 423 -8.24 10.15 33.10
N ASN A 424 -8.02 10.86 31.99
CA ASN A 424 -9.08 11.65 31.36
C ASN A 424 -10.02 10.73 30.55
N THR A 425 -11.19 10.45 31.11
CA THR A 425 -12.19 9.57 30.53
C THR A 425 -12.77 10.10 29.21
N GLU A 426 -12.83 11.42 29.00
CA GLU A 426 -13.28 12.00 27.73
C GLU A 426 -12.28 11.70 26.60
N THR A 427 -10.99 11.86 26.88
CA THR A 427 -9.91 11.54 25.92
C THR A 427 -9.94 10.08 25.52
N VAL A 428 -10.23 9.17 26.45
CA VAL A 428 -10.37 7.74 26.13
C VAL A 428 -11.49 7.51 25.12
N LEU A 429 -12.68 8.08 25.35
CA LEU A 429 -13.83 7.93 24.44
C LEU A 429 -13.52 8.53 23.06
N GLN A 430 -12.79 9.64 23.01
CA GLN A 430 -12.33 10.25 21.76
C GLN A 430 -11.40 9.34 20.96
N GLN A 431 -10.39 8.77 21.61
CA GLN A 431 -9.45 7.86 20.93
C GLN A 431 -10.12 6.58 20.44
N ILE A 432 -11.14 6.09 21.15
CA ILE A 432 -11.90 4.93 20.68
C ILE A 432 -12.58 5.25 19.33
N ASP A 433 -13.23 6.39 19.22
CA ASP A 433 -13.95 6.78 18.00
C ASP A 433 -12.99 7.12 16.84
N GLU A 434 -11.84 7.73 17.15
CA GLU A 434 -10.84 8.16 16.16
C GLU A 434 -9.92 7.03 15.68
N HIS A 435 -9.56 6.10 16.56
CA HIS A 435 -8.47 5.13 16.31
C HIS A 435 -8.84 3.66 16.50
N MET A 436 -10.00 3.33 17.09
CA MET A 436 -10.43 1.95 17.34
C MET A 436 -11.75 1.57 16.64
N ASN A 437 -12.07 2.23 15.53
CA ASN A 437 -13.34 2.07 14.81
C ASN A 437 -13.32 1.01 13.69
N THR A 438 -12.19 0.36 13.43
CA THR A 438 -12.02 -0.60 12.32
C THR A 438 -11.28 -1.87 12.76
N GLY A 439 -11.53 -2.98 12.03
CA GLY A 439 -10.75 -4.22 12.19
C GLY A 439 -10.90 -4.92 13.54
N GLU A 440 -9.81 -5.55 14.01
CA GLU A 440 -9.78 -6.42 15.18
C GLU A 440 -9.90 -5.66 16.52
N VAL A 441 -9.72 -4.34 16.52
CA VAL A 441 -9.78 -3.51 17.74
C VAL A 441 -11.20 -3.11 18.13
N VAL A 442 -12.20 -3.29 17.26
CA VAL A 442 -13.60 -2.88 17.50
C VAL A 442 -14.23 -3.62 18.69
N ALA A 443 -13.92 -4.91 18.86
CA ALA A 443 -14.41 -5.69 20.00
C ALA A 443 -13.90 -5.11 21.33
N PHE A 444 -12.63 -4.70 21.36
CA PHE A 444 -12.03 -4.05 22.52
C PHE A 444 -12.53 -2.62 22.72
N ALA A 445 -12.75 -1.86 21.65
CA ALA A 445 -13.36 -0.53 21.71
C ALA A 445 -14.69 -0.53 22.48
N SER A 446 -15.56 -1.51 22.21
CA SER A 446 -16.83 -1.64 22.94
C SER A 446 -16.61 -1.96 24.42
N GLN A 447 -15.70 -2.88 24.75
CA GLN A 447 -15.40 -3.24 26.14
C GLN A 447 -14.81 -2.08 26.93
N ILE A 448 -13.84 -1.37 26.34
CA ILE A 448 -13.22 -0.19 26.96
C ILE A 448 -14.27 0.91 27.16
N ARG A 449 -15.15 1.13 26.17
CA ARG A 449 -16.24 2.10 26.27
C ARG A 449 -17.18 1.78 27.44
N CYS A 450 -17.68 0.54 27.53
CA CYS A 450 -18.55 0.14 28.66
C CYS A 450 -17.83 0.35 29.99
N LEU A 451 -16.58 -0.11 30.10
CA LEU A 451 -15.79 -0.01 31.31
C LEU A 451 -15.56 1.43 31.80
N VAL A 452 -15.30 2.36 30.89
CA VAL A 452 -15.14 3.79 31.22
C VAL A 452 -16.47 4.39 31.66
N LEU A 453 -17.57 4.07 30.96
CA LEU A 453 -18.89 4.59 31.30
C LEU A 453 -19.37 4.04 32.65
N ASP A 454 -19.20 2.74 32.90
CA ASP A 454 -19.57 2.09 34.16
C ASP A 454 -18.79 2.70 35.35
N SER A 455 -17.49 2.97 35.18
CA SER A 455 -16.70 3.67 36.20
C SER A 455 -17.21 5.09 36.50
N ILE A 456 -17.62 5.85 35.48
CA ILE A 456 -18.21 7.19 35.67
C ILE A 456 -19.53 7.08 36.43
N ILE A 457 -20.35 6.06 36.12
CA ILE A 457 -21.64 5.82 36.78
C ILE A 457 -21.40 5.44 38.26
N ASP A 458 -20.52 4.48 38.52
CA ASP A 458 -20.21 3.97 39.87
C ASP A 458 -19.64 5.05 40.79
N GLU A 459 -18.73 5.88 40.27
CA GLU A 459 -18.13 6.99 41.02
C GLU A 459 -19.00 8.25 41.01
N LYS A 460 -20.15 8.22 40.32
CA LYS A 460 -21.09 9.36 40.15
C LYS A 460 -20.44 10.62 39.58
N LEU A 461 -19.44 10.45 38.71
CA LEU A 461 -18.67 11.52 38.08
C LEU A 461 -19.31 12.07 36.80
N TYR A 462 -20.64 12.17 36.79
CA TYR A 462 -21.44 12.59 35.64
C TYR A 462 -21.00 13.94 35.05
N GLU A 463 -20.49 14.85 35.90
CA GLU A 463 -20.01 16.17 35.50
C GLU A 463 -18.95 16.14 34.40
N LYS A 464 -18.11 15.08 34.35
CA LYS A 464 -17.05 14.93 33.35
C LYS A 464 -17.58 14.86 31.92
N LEU A 465 -18.77 14.29 31.71
CA LEU A 465 -19.32 14.08 30.37
C LEU A 465 -20.50 15.00 30.02
N LEU A 466 -21.11 15.70 30.98
CA LEU A 466 -22.35 16.49 30.78
C LEU A 466 -22.31 17.49 29.61
N LYS A 467 -21.14 18.08 29.33
CA LYS A 467 -20.96 19.09 28.26
C LYS A 467 -20.31 18.52 26.99
N THR A 468 -20.09 17.21 26.96
CA THR A 468 -19.34 16.53 25.89
C THR A 468 -20.30 15.85 24.93
N LYS A 469 -19.82 15.52 23.72
CA LYS A 469 -20.59 14.71 22.75
C LYS A 469 -20.92 13.29 23.24
N TYR A 470 -20.31 12.84 24.34
CA TYR A 470 -20.49 11.49 24.89
C TYR A 470 -21.60 11.38 25.94
N PHE A 471 -22.20 12.49 26.37
CA PHE A 471 -23.33 12.44 27.32
C PHE A 471 -24.51 11.57 26.83
N PRO A 472 -24.92 11.62 25.55
CA PRO A 472 -25.96 10.72 25.04
C PRO A 472 -25.58 9.23 25.13
N VAL A 473 -24.29 8.91 24.93
CA VAL A 473 -23.77 7.54 25.03
C VAL A 473 -23.83 7.04 26.48
N LEU A 474 -23.49 7.92 27.45
CA LEU A 474 -23.63 7.64 28.87
C LEU A 474 -25.10 7.40 29.27
N LYS A 475 -26.03 8.22 28.77
CA LYS A 475 -27.48 8.00 28.98
C LYS A 475 -27.89 6.63 28.46
N GLN A 476 -27.47 6.27 27.24
CA GLN A 476 -27.79 4.98 26.64
C GLN A 476 -27.26 3.81 27.48
N GLN A 477 -26.04 3.91 28.02
CA GLN A 477 -25.48 2.89 28.92
C GLN A 477 -26.30 2.72 30.20
N LEU A 478 -26.72 3.82 30.83
CA LEU A 478 -27.60 3.80 32.02
C LEU A 478 -28.98 3.19 31.74
N MET A 479 -29.53 3.42 30.55
CA MET A 479 -30.78 2.80 30.11
C MET A 479 -30.60 1.29 29.92
N ASN A 480 -29.52 0.87 29.24
CA ASN A 480 -29.21 -0.54 28.98
C ASN A 480 -28.90 -1.33 30.25
N THR A 481 -28.37 -0.67 31.30
CA THR A 481 -28.03 -1.27 32.59
C THR A 481 -29.13 -1.09 33.65
N HIS A 482 -30.27 -0.49 33.29
CA HIS A 482 -31.39 -0.17 34.20
C HIS A 482 -31.03 0.72 35.40
N ARG A 483 -29.95 1.49 35.32
CA ARG A 483 -29.45 2.37 36.39
C ARG A 483 -29.86 3.84 36.24
N LEU A 484 -30.84 4.13 35.38
CA LEU A 484 -31.27 5.50 35.06
C LEU A 484 -31.64 6.34 36.29
N LYS A 485 -32.19 5.69 37.32
CA LYS A 485 -32.56 6.32 38.60
C LYS A 485 -31.38 7.07 39.25
N GLU A 486 -30.16 6.56 39.11
CA GLU A 486 -28.97 7.18 39.71
C GLU A 486 -28.64 8.55 39.07
N LEU A 487 -28.88 8.70 37.77
CA LEU A 487 -28.67 9.97 37.05
C LEU A 487 -29.81 10.96 37.31
N VAL A 488 -31.05 10.47 37.44
CA VAL A 488 -32.21 11.29 37.85
C VAL A 488 -32.00 11.85 39.26
N ASP A 489 -31.58 11.00 40.21
CA ASP A 489 -31.24 11.40 41.58
C ASP A 489 -30.11 12.43 41.62
N TYR A 490 -29.11 12.28 40.74
CA TYR A 490 -28.02 13.22 40.60
C TYR A 490 -28.51 14.61 40.13
N PHE A 491 -29.33 14.66 39.08
CA PHE A 491 -29.88 15.93 38.59
C PHE A 491 -30.81 16.60 39.60
N ALA A 492 -31.63 15.82 40.32
CA ALA A 492 -32.47 16.31 41.39
C ALA A 492 -31.63 16.96 42.51
N LYS A 493 -30.54 16.32 42.93
CA LYS A 493 -29.60 16.86 43.95
C LYS A 493 -28.88 18.13 43.51
N LYS A 494 -28.70 18.34 42.20
CA LYS A 494 -28.05 19.53 41.63
C LYS A 494 -29.05 20.64 41.23
N ASN A 495 -30.32 20.53 41.63
CA ASN A 495 -31.42 21.45 41.27
C ASN A 495 -31.63 21.58 39.74
N ARG A 496 -31.29 20.55 38.96
CA ARG A 496 -31.51 20.49 37.50
C ARG A 496 -32.77 19.69 37.17
N ILE A 497 -33.92 20.19 37.62
CA ILE A 497 -35.22 19.47 37.54
C ILE A 497 -35.68 19.28 36.09
N ASP A 498 -35.42 20.25 35.22
CA ASP A 498 -35.79 20.16 33.80
C ASP A 498 -35.02 19.05 33.08
N ASP A 499 -33.72 18.91 33.35
CA ASP A 499 -32.89 17.84 32.78
C ASP A 499 -33.29 16.45 33.29
N ALA A 500 -33.66 16.35 34.57
CA ALA A 500 -34.17 15.11 35.16
C ALA A 500 -35.50 14.68 34.51
N THR A 501 -36.41 15.64 34.29
CA THR A 501 -37.72 15.40 33.67
C THR A 501 -37.57 14.99 32.21
N ALA A 502 -36.73 15.69 31.44
CA ALA A 502 -36.43 15.35 30.05
C ALA A 502 -35.81 13.95 29.91
N LEU A 503 -34.95 13.55 30.85
CA LEU A 503 -34.36 12.21 30.87
C LEU A 503 -35.39 11.10 31.11
N ILE A 504 -36.38 11.33 31.99
CA ILE A 504 -37.46 10.37 32.26
C ILE A 504 -38.37 10.24 31.03
N GLN A 505 -38.71 11.36 30.38
CA GLN A 505 -39.49 11.36 29.14
C GLN A 505 -38.78 10.60 28.01
N GLU A 506 -37.49 10.85 27.80
CA GLU A 506 -36.68 10.14 26.79
C GLU A 506 -36.64 8.62 27.02
N TYR A 507 -36.58 8.18 28.29
CA TYR A 507 -36.61 6.76 28.64
C TYR A 507 -37.99 6.13 28.40
N GLN A 508 -39.07 6.83 28.78
CA GLN A 508 -40.44 6.36 28.59
C GLN A 508 -40.81 6.22 27.11
N GLU A 509 -40.36 7.14 26.26
CA GLU A 509 -40.48 7.06 24.80
C GLU A 509 -39.78 5.82 24.24
N LYS A 510 -38.56 5.52 24.70
CA LYS A 510 -37.80 4.33 24.26
C LYS A 510 -38.38 3.01 24.78
N CYS A 511 -38.99 3.00 25.97
CA CYS A 511 -39.65 1.83 26.55
C CYS A 511 -41.10 1.64 26.08
N GLY A 512 -41.62 2.50 25.20
CA GLY A 512 -42.95 2.36 24.61
C GLY A 512 -44.12 2.63 25.58
N ASN A 513 -43.91 3.40 26.66
CA ASN A 513 -44.94 3.74 27.64
C ASN A 513 -45.26 5.26 27.62
N PRO A 514 -46.09 5.75 26.68
CA PRO A 514 -46.34 7.18 26.47
C PRO A 514 -47.36 7.80 27.45
N THR A 515 -47.88 7.06 28.42
CA THR A 515 -48.76 7.63 29.46
C THR A 515 -47.92 8.39 30.45
N LEU A 516 -47.76 9.72 30.26
CA LEU A 516 -47.59 10.79 31.27
C LEU A 516 -47.10 12.13 30.63
N VAL A 517 -47.62 12.49 29.44
CA VAL A 517 -47.20 13.71 28.72
C VAL A 517 -47.67 15.02 29.40
N ASP A 518 -48.66 14.97 30.30
CA ASP A 518 -49.30 16.17 30.89
C ASP A 518 -49.04 16.42 32.40
N ILE A 519 -48.02 15.80 33.00
CA ILE A 519 -47.68 16.04 34.41
C ILE A 519 -46.64 17.17 34.56
N PRO A 520 -46.82 18.15 35.47
CA PRO A 520 -45.82 19.18 35.77
C PRO A 520 -44.46 18.58 36.14
N SER A 521 -43.35 19.17 35.69
CA SER A 521 -41.97 18.64 35.88
C SER A 521 -41.65 18.26 37.34
N SER A 522 -42.17 19.02 38.31
CA SER A 522 -42.00 18.73 39.75
C SER A 522 -42.78 17.52 40.25
N ASP A 523 -43.91 17.20 39.62
CA ASP A 523 -44.79 16.10 40.02
C ASP A 523 -44.41 14.82 39.29
N LEU A 524 -43.90 14.90 38.05
CA LEU A 524 -43.35 13.76 37.30
C LEU A 524 -42.10 13.20 37.99
N LEU A 525 -41.22 14.09 38.47
CA LEU A 525 -40.05 13.72 39.26
C LEU A 525 -40.45 13.07 40.61
N LYS A 526 -41.50 13.56 41.28
CA LYS A 526 -42.05 12.93 42.49
C LYS A 526 -42.67 11.57 42.22
N VAL A 527 -43.39 11.39 41.11
CA VAL A 527 -43.99 10.10 40.72
C VAL A 527 -42.91 9.07 40.40
N TYR A 528 -41.84 9.46 39.72
CA TYR A 528 -40.72 8.56 39.39
C TYR A 528 -39.86 8.20 40.61
N LEU A 529 -39.66 9.15 41.54
CA LEU A 529 -38.87 8.91 42.76
C LEU A 529 -39.64 8.19 43.87
N ASN A 530 -40.97 8.41 43.97
CA ASN A 530 -41.84 7.81 44.99
C ASN A 530 -42.62 6.58 44.50
N GLY A 531 -42.67 6.33 43.18
CA GLY A 531 -43.35 5.19 42.56
C GLY A 531 -42.46 3.94 42.47
N HIS A 532 -43.09 2.77 42.63
CA HIS A 532 -42.49 1.43 42.77
C HIS A 532 -41.21 1.16 41.97
N GLY A 533 -40.21 0.59 42.65
CA GLY A 533 -39.12 -0.14 42.01
C GLY A 533 -39.66 -1.26 41.12
N GLU A 534 -38.91 -1.51 40.03
CA GLU A 534 -38.81 -2.80 39.34
C GLU A 534 -39.96 -3.80 39.55
N THR A 535 -41.12 -3.63 38.89
CA THR A 535 -41.99 -4.77 38.56
C THR A 535 -43.00 -4.38 37.48
N SER A 536 -42.69 -4.74 36.23
CA SER A 536 -43.63 -5.37 35.29
C SER A 536 -42.92 -5.61 33.96
N VAL A 537 -42.35 -6.81 33.84
CA VAL A 537 -41.90 -7.40 32.57
C VAL A 537 -43.14 -7.80 31.76
N PRO A 538 -43.21 -7.45 30.46
CA PRO A 538 -43.68 -8.37 29.44
C PRO A 538 -42.46 -8.95 28.73
N GLU A 539 -42.30 -10.28 28.81
CA GLU A 539 -41.33 -11.01 28.01
C GLU A 539 -41.54 -10.68 26.52
N LEU A 540 -40.48 -10.26 25.83
CA LEU A 540 -40.41 -10.22 24.37
C LEU A 540 -39.28 -11.16 23.92
N PRO A 541 -39.45 -11.82 22.77
CA PRO A 541 -39.09 -13.22 22.59
C PRO A 541 -37.60 -13.39 22.31
N SER A 542 -37.08 -14.57 22.68
CA SER A 542 -35.79 -15.04 22.24
C SER A 542 -35.71 -15.02 20.70
N ILE A 543 -34.93 -14.11 20.15
CA ILE A 543 -34.43 -14.29 18.79
C ILE A 543 -33.16 -15.13 18.94
N ARG A 544 -33.35 -16.45 18.71
CA ARG A 544 -32.27 -17.41 18.51
C ARG A 544 -31.48 -17.02 17.26
N SER A 545 -30.14 -17.09 17.42
CA SER A 545 -29.08 -17.44 16.46
C SER A 545 -29.07 -16.77 15.09
#